data_AF-A0A953QX22-F1
#
_entry.id   AF-A0A953QX22-F1
#
_cell.length_a   1.000
_cell.length_b   1.000
_cell.length_c   1.000
_cell.angle_alpha   90.00
_cell.angle_beta   90.00
_cell.angle_gamma   90.00
#
_symmetry.space_group_name_H-M   'P 1'
#
loop_
_entity.id
_entity.type
_entity.pdbx_description
1 polymer ?
#
loop_
_entity_poly.entity_id
_entity_poly.type
_entity_poly.pdbx_seq_one_letter_code
_entity_poly.pdbx_strand_id
1 'polypeptide(L)'
;MWICRIVEQASQLAPTEKAKPGDKRKPHVNFHDQYFKPANLTALAAKHGCTVDHVYVESKDTAADVRDTTSTVVQHSRVLKDGKLQADVLIMRSSLNHQNLRDSVLDDAILSVGEGEGASDTFGTHHVAAKGALEKARAAEAASGGPSQPVKPAGIEQPKPAPARPEQGAAPHAAVHPAVPDTGHAQGHADPKLTAEPPKLDPGQPKAEPRPAHTAAPAAHHDAPAPSGAPRADHAHKGYDRDKNGLDSYGNATERSWSRAHNTVLAGKRVFTNSFTTIEDATLYQGPTGKAHLPQKLPRGSRVHVGDVTSERVQLVTSDIKESDNVWISFASLGGHGADVGFGNEKSDAADKQRADAIRSGLPTDRNPGESKFKWKFGAGFHPALDGVALDGSLMSKVHALMEWAIQNDMVLGDIVIGSGMRSPHDAHFMCVRYEIAKNGMQNVSMESLKKLKDGRDADGNKWYEPGWSKDQVIAHAEALYGKGSKGAVAAAGYNFGDPRRAPLDIGGGPGVSRHCSGHAVDVDIPWRSEKDPAHTSDVWAWEQIYHQFGLTRPLHKDRGGKKSTQESWHIEETGKGLQLEEDA
;
A
#
# COMPACT_ATOMS: atom_id res chain seq x y z
N MET A 1 25.82 8.07 -18.19
CA MET A 1 25.42 9.44 -17.79
C MET A 1 25.59 9.54 -16.28
N TRP A 2 26.44 10.44 -15.78
CA TRP A 2 26.64 10.62 -14.34
C TRP A 2 25.84 11.84 -13.90
N ILE A 3 24.72 11.61 -13.22
CA ILE A 3 23.91 12.70 -12.65
C ILE A 3 24.48 12.98 -11.25
N CYS A 4 25.24 14.07 -11.10
CA CYS A 4 25.75 14.52 -9.81
C CYS A 4 24.85 15.64 -9.28
N ARG A 5 24.15 15.41 -8.16
CA ARG A 5 23.21 16.38 -7.57
C ARG A 5 23.69 16.81 -6.20
N ILE A 6 23.74 18.12 -5.98
CA ILE A 6 24.14 18.71 -4.70
C ILE A 6 23.00 19.58 -4.21
N VAL A 7 22.49 19.20 -3.05
CA VAL A 7 21.33 19.81 -2.41
C VAL A 7 21.83 20.54 -1.17
N GLU A 8 21.77 21.87 -1.17
CA GLU A 8 22.15 22.69 -0.01
C GLU A 8 20.91 23.33 0.63
N GLN A 9 20.87 23.31 1.96
CA GLN A 9 19.79 23.92 2.73
C GLN A 9 19.94 25.45 2.72
N ALA A 10 18.84 26.20 2.70
CA ALA A 10 18.87 27.67 2.58
C ALA A 10 19.76 28.37 3.64
N SER A 11 19.94 27.78 4.82
CA SER A 11 20.84 28.27 5.88
C SER A 11 22.33 28.21 5.51
N GLN A 12 22.72 27.33 4.58
CA GLN A 12 24.10 27.20 4.09
C GLN A 12 24.45 28.21 3.00
N LEU A 13 23.45 28.77 2.31
CA LEU A 13 23.59 29.77 1.24
C LEU A 13 23.62 31.22 1.76
N ALA A 14 23.47 31.43 3.07
CA ALA A 14 23.66 32.74 3.66
C ALA A 14 25.10 33.24 3.39
N PRO A 15 25.29 34.53 3.03
CA PRO A 15 26.63 35.09 2.88
C PRO A 15 27.40 34.88 4.18
N THR A 16 28.64 34.42 4.07
CA THR A 16 29.55 34.25 5.21
C THR A 16 29.57 35.55 6.02
N GLU A 17 29.04 35.52 7.24
CA GLU A 17 29.20 36.62 8.18
C GLU A 17 30.71 36.92 8.26
N LYS A 18 31.10 38.17 7.99
CA LYS A 18 32.49 38.58 8.13
C LYS A 18 32.90 38.29 9.58
N ALA A 19 33.92 37.45 9.74
CA ALA A 19 34.48 37.13 11.05
C ALA A 19 34.73 38.43 11.83
N LYS A 20 34.28 38.48 13.09
CA LYS A 20 34.55 39.63 13.96
C LYS A 20 36.07 39.79 14.12
N PRO A 21 36.61 41.02 14.19
CA PRO A 21 38.04 41.23 14.41
C PRO A 21 38.49 40.46 15.67
N GLY A 22 39.38 39.49 15.50
CA GLY A 22 39.91 38.65 16.60
C GLY A 22 39.43 37.20 16.64
N ASP A 23 38.46 36.80 15.80
CA ASP A 23 38.06 35.38 15.71
C ASP A 23 39.09 34.57 14.89
N LYS A 24 39.70 33.57 15.52
CA LYS A 24 40.73 32.70 14.92
C LYS A 24 40.14 31.51 14.15
N ARG A 25 38.80 31.34 14.14
CA ARG A 25 38.16 30.28 13.37
C ARG A 25 38.32 30.57 11.88
N LYS A 26 38.74 29.57 11.10
CA LYS A 26 38.75 29.68 9.64
C LYS A 26 37.32 30.01 9.18
N PRO A 27 37.13 31.02 8.31
CA PRO A 27 35.80 31.32 7.79
C PRO A 27 35.23 30.05 7.14
N HIS A 28 33.99 29.71 7.48
CA HIS A 28 33.32 28.55 6.91
C HIS A 28 33.13 28.82 5.41
N VAL A 29 33.93 28.19 4.57
CA VAL A 29 33.79 28.35 3.12
C VAL A 29 32.51 27.63 2.71
N ASN A 30 31.57 28.38 2.15
CA ASN A 30 30.37 27.80 1.57
C ASN A 30 30.78 26.93 0.36
N PHE A 31 30.39 25.65 0.37
CA PHE A 31 30.80 24.65 -0.61
C PHE A 31 30.24 24.98 -2.01
N HIS A 32 29.00 25.46 -2.08
CA HIS A 32 28.42 26.04 -3.30
C HIS A 32 29.27 27.17 -3.88
N ASP A 33 29.70 28.09 -3.04
CA ASP A 33 30.50 29.23 -3.50
C ASP A 33 31.85 28.81 -4.06
N GLN A 34 32.44 27.74 -3.51
CA GLN A 34 33.75 27.25 -3.94
C GLN A 34 33.68 26.48 -5.27
N TYR A 35 32.62 25.68 -5.48
CA TYR A 35 32.59 24.71 -6.58
C TYR A 35 31.47 24.93 -7.60
N PHE A 36 30.32 25.45 -7.17
CA PHE A 36 29.09 25.44 -7.98
C PHE A 36 28.65 26.81 -8.48
N LYS A 37 29.23 27.91 -7.97
CA LYS A 37 29.09 29.22 -8.62
C LYS A 37 29.42 29.12 -10.12
N PRO A 38 28.66 29.80 -11.00
CA PRO A 38 28.79 29.61 -12.45
C PRO A 38 30.24 29.72 -12.96
N ALA A 39 30.95 30.77 -12.54
CA ALA A 39 32.36 30.98 -12.91
C ALA A 39 33.30 29.87 -12.40
N ASN A 40 33.06 29.34 -11.20
CA ASN A 40 33.88 28.30 -10.59
C ASN A 40 33.62 26.94 -11.22
N LEU A 41 32.34 26.61 -11.47
CA LEU A 41 31.95 25.39 -12.18
C LEU A 41 32.53 25.40 -13.60
N THR A 42 32.44 26.53 -14.31
CA THR A 42 33.05 26.71 -15.64
C THR A 42 34.57 26.51 -15.59
N ALA A 43 35.26 27.17 -14.66
CA ALA A 43 36.70 27.05 -14.51
C ALA A 43 37.14 25.61 -14.15
N LEU A 44 36.36 24.91 -13.32
CA LEU A 44 36.64 23.52 -12.94
C LEU A 44 36.42 22.58 -14.12
N ALA A 45 35.30 22.69 -14.83
CA ALA A 45 35.01 21.89 -16.02
C ALA A 45 36.09 22.08 -17.10
N ALA A 46 36.54 23.31 -17.32
CA ALA A 46 37.61 23.63 -18.28
C ALA A 46 38.93 22.89 -17.95
N LYS A 47 39.29 22.76 -16.67
CA LYS A 47 40.47 21.97 -16.24
C LYS A 47 40.37 20.50 -16.60
N HIS A 48 39.17 19.99 -16.83
CA HIS A 48 38.89 18.60 -17.21
C HIS A 48 38.53 18.45 -18.70
N GLY A 49 38.80 19.47 -19.52
CA GLY A 49 38.50 19.46 -20.95
C GLY A 49 37.00 19.44 -21.26
N CYS A 50 36.19 20.00 -20.35
CA CYS A 50 34.74 20.13 -20.51
C CYS A 50 34.35 21.61 -20.68
N THR A 51 33.20 21.86 -21.30
CA THR A 51 32.53 23.16 -21.31
C THR A 51 31.29 23.10 -20.42
N VAL A 52 30.79 24.26 -19.99
CA VAL A 52 29.56 24.36 -19.20
C VAL A 52 28.59 25.27 -19.92
N ASP A 53 27.37 24.77 -20.11
CA ASP A 53 26.24 25.51 -20.62
C ASP A 53 25.31 25.84 -19.46
N HIS A 54 25.17 27.12 -19.13
CA HIS A 54 24.37 27.61 -18.02
C HIS A 54 22.94 27.91 -18.50
N VAL A 55 22.09 26.88 -18.50
CA VAL A 55 20.69 26.93 -18.93
C VAL A 55 19.89 27.95 -18.11
N TYR A 56 20.15 28.02 -16.80
CA TYR A 56 19.53 29.00 -15.91
C TYR A 56 20.47 29.42 -14.79
N VAL A 57 20.54 30.71 -14.50
CA VAL A 57 21.19 31.27 -13.31
C VAL A 57 20.32 32.42 -12.81
N GLU A 58 19.86 32.32 -11.57
CA GLU A 58 19.06 33.36 -10.95
C GLU A 58 19.86 34.66 -10.82
N SER A 59 19.30 35.78 -11.29
CA SER A 59 19.94 37.09 -11.16
C SER A 59 19.88 37.55 -9.69
N LYS A 60 20.96 38.21 -9.23
CA LYS A 60 21.20 38.53 -7.81
C LYS A 60 20.17 39.45 -7.11
N ASP A 61 19.11 39.88 -7.78
CA ASP A 61 18.21 40.94 -7.29
C ASP A 61 16.84 40.47 -6.75
N THR A 62 16.61 39.16 -6.59
CA THR A 62 15.32 38.66 -6.04
C THR A 62 15.47 37.84 -4.77
N ALA A 63 16.62 37.90 -4.10
CA ALA A 63 16.87 37.27 -2.80
C ALA A 63 16.11 37.92 -1.63
N ALA A 64 14.83 38.25 -1.82
CA ALA A 64 13.91 38.33 -0.71
C ALA A 64 13.81 36.94 -0.07
N ASP A 65 13.90 36.92 1.25
CA ASP A 65 13.87 35.74 2.11
C ASP A 65 12.51 35.03 1.94
N VAL A 66 12.36 34.19 0.89
CA VAL A 66 11.13 33.41 0.65
C VAL A 66 11.06 32.33 1.72
N ARG A 67 10.42 32.66 2.84
CA ARG A 67 10.09 31.75 3.94
C ARG A 67 8.83 30.92 3.68
N ASP A 68 8.33 30.92 2.45
CA ASP A 68 7.25 30.03 2.05
C ASP A 68 7.79 28.62 1.77
N THR A 69 6.92 27.63 1.91
CA THR A 69 7.15 26.19 1.71
C THR A 69 7.41 25.81 0.25
N THR A 70 8.30 26.54 -0.44
CA THR A 70 8.57 26.38 -1.88
C THR A 70 10.03 26.07 -2.15
N SER A 71 10.29 25.19 -3.12
CA SER A 71 11.62 24.96 -3.69
C SER A 71 11.79 25.85 -4.93
N THR A 72 12.92 26.55 -5.04
CA THR A 72 13.24 27.44 -6.16
C THR A 72 14.56 27.01 -6.78
N VAL A 73 14.58 26.82 -8.10
CA VAL A 73 15.84 26.58 -8.84
C VAL A 73 16.65 27.88 -8.86
N VAL A 74 17.91 27.80 -8.46
CA VAL A 74 18.86 28.92 -8.44
C VAL A 74 19.85 28.82 -9.60
N GLN A 75 20.18 27.59 -9.99
CA GLN A 75 21.09 27.33 -11.10
C GLN A 75 20.75 25.99 -11.77
N HIS A 76 20.80 25.96 -13.10
CA HIS A 76 20.78 24.76 -13.92
C HIS A 76 21.92 24.87 -14.95
N SER A 77 22.84 23.91 -14.93
CA SER A 77 24.05 23.91 -15.76
C SER A 77 24.33 22.53 -16.33
N ARG A 78 24.58 22.44 -17.63
CA ARG A 78 24.97 21.22 -18.33
C ARG A 78 26.48 21.21 -18.56
N VAL A 79 27.16 20.15 -18.14
CA VAL A 79 28.60 19.97 -18.38
C VAL A 79 28.78 19.08 -19.61
N LEU A 80 29.47 19.60 -20.62
CA LEU A 80 29.63 18.97 -21.93
C LEU A 80 31.10 18.61 -22.17
N LYS A 81 31.36 17.49 -22.83
CA LYS A 81 32.69 17.13 -23.34
C LYS A 81 32.54 16.71 -24.80
N ASP A 82 33.28 17.38 -25.68
CA ASP A 82 33.20 17.18 -27.13
C ASP A 82 31.75 17.31 -27.65
N GLY A 83 31.00 18.27 -27.09
CA GLY A 83 29.58 18.51 -27.40
C GLY A 83 28.60 17.49 -26.81
N LYS A 84 29.06 16.46 -26.09
CA LYS A 84 28.21 15.44 -25.47
C LYS A 84 28.00 15.71 -23.98
N LEU A 85 26.75 15.59 -23.51
CA LEU A 85 26.38 15.76 -22.10
C LEU A 85 27.07 14.73 -21.21
N GLN A 86 27.87 15.23 -20.26
CA GLN A 86 28.57 14.41 -19.27
C GLN A 86 27.83 14.41 -17.93
N ALA A 87 27.36 15.59 -17.51
CA ALA A 87 26.63 15.79 -16.27
C ALA A 87 25.62 16.92 -16.41
N ASP A 88 24.55 16.81 -15.65
CA ASP A 88 23.56 17.87 -15.48
C ASP A 88 23.53 18.29 -14.00
N VAL A 89 23.68 19.59 -13.74
CA VAL A 89 23.87 20.17 -12.41
C VAL A 89 22.72 21.12 -12.11
N LEU A 90 21.91 20.75 -11.13
CA LEU A 90 20.80 21.55 -10.64
C LEU A 90 21.04 21.97 -9.20
N ILE A 91 20.98 23.27 -8.92
CA ILE A 91 21.04 23.85 -7.58
C ILE A 91 19.70 24.47 -7.26
N MET A 92 19.13 24.10 -6.11
CA MET A 92 17.85 24.61 -5.62
C MET A 92 18.01 25.18 -4.22
N ARG A 93 17.24 26.23 -3.93
CA ARG A 93 16.94 26.69 -2.58
C ARG A 93 15.62 26.09 -2.14
N SER A 94 15.57 25.50 -0.96
CA SER A 94 14.32 25.01 -0.40
C SER A 94 14.23 25.28 1.09
N SER A 95 13.02 25.62 1.54
CA SER A 95 12.62 25.63 2.94
C SER A 95 12.24 24.22 3.44
N LEU A 96 12.18 23.23 2.55
CA LEU A 96 11.94 21.84 2.91
C LEU A 96 13.17 21.26 3.60
N ASN A 97 12.96 20.28 4.49
CA ASN A 97 14.07 19.55 5.07
C ASN A 97 14.75 18.65 4.01
N HIS A 98 15.99 18.22 4.29
CA HIS A 98 16.81 17.43 3.35
C HIS A 98 16.10 16.18 2.81
N GLN A 99 15.29 15.51 3.64
CA GLN A 99 14.58 14.29 3.27
C GLN A 99 13.43 14.58 2.31
N ASN A 100 12.58 15.56 2.64
CA ASN A 100 11.43 15.94 1.81
C ASN A 100 11.85 16.45 0.42
N LEU A 101 12.99 17.17 0.35
CA LEU A 101 13.53 17.65 -0.92
C LEU A 101 14.15 16.52 -1.75
N ARG A 102 14.85 15.58 -1.11
CA ARG A 102 15.42 14.41 -1.78
C ARG A 102 14.32 13.61 -2.47
N ASP A 103 13.22 13.34 -1.77
CA ASP A 103 12.16 12.48 -2.28
C ASP A 103 11.39 13.17 -3.42
N SER A 104 11.05 14.46 -3.27
CA SER A 104 10.40 15.25 -4.34
C SER A 104 11.23 15.36 -5.64
N VAL A 105 12.57 15.37 -5.51
CA VAL A 105 13.51 15.57 -6.64
C VAL A 105 13.94 14.25 -7.28
N LEU A 106 13.91 13.15 -6.53
CA LEU A 106 14.19 11.81 -7.03
C LEU A 106 12.97 11.26 -7.79
N ASP A 107 11.75 11.58 -7.37
CA ASP A 107 10.53 11.09 -8.03
C ASP A 107 10.29 11.77 -9.39
N ASP A 108 10.45 13.10 -9.49
CA ASP A 108 10.43 13.83 -10.77
C ASP A 108 11.53 13.33 -11.73
N ALA A 109 12.64 12.85 -11.18
CA ALA A 109 13.75 12.32 -11.95
C ALA A 109 13.50 10.90 -12.45
N ILE A 110 12.89 10.04 -11.65
CA ILE A 110 12.48 8.69 -12.06
C ILE A 110 11.51 8.78 -13.24
N LEU A 111 10.58 9.73 -13.22
CA LEU A 111 9.67 10.01 -14.33
C LEU A 111 10.42 10.48 -15.58
N SER A 112 11.37 11.41 -15.46
CA SER A 112 12.15 11.89 -16.63
C SER A 112 13.16 10.86 -17.19
N VAL A 113 13.69 9.97 -16.34
CA VAL A 113 14.71 8.97 -16.72
C VAL A 113 14.06 7.72 -17.31
N GLY A 114 12.83 7.37 -16.89
CA GLY A 114 12.06 6.26 -17.46
C GLY A 114 11.57 6.50 -18.88
N GLU A 115 11.47 7.76 -19.33
CA GLU A 115 10.82 8.14 -20.59
C GLU A 115 11.80 8.51 -21.74
N GLY A 116 13.12 8.47 -21.51
CA GLY A 116 14.14 8.76 -22.53
C GLY A 116 14.34 10.25 -22.84
N GLU A 117 15.25 10.56 -23.79
CA GLU A 117 15.81 11.91 -24.06
C GLU A 117 14.78 13.04 -24.24
N GLY A 118 13.53 12.73 -24.61
CA GLY A 118 12.46 13.72 -24.84
C GLY A 118 11.76 14.25 -23.59
N ALA A 119 11.89 13.60 -22.42
CA ALA A 119 11.12 13.96 -21.21
C ALA A 119 11.90 14.82 -20.19
N SER A 120 13.21 15.04 -20.40
CA SER A 120 14.00 15.93 -19.53
C SER A 120 13.46 17.37 -19.48
N ASP A 121 12.66 17.75 -20.48
CA ASP A 121 12.03 19.06 -20.64
C ASP A 121 10.86 19.33 -19.65
N THR A 122 10.41 18.32 -18.91
CA THR A 122 9.29 18.42 -17.96
C THR A 122 9.72 18.56 -16.49
N PHE A 123 11.02 18.41 -16.21
CA PHE A 123 11.58 18.48 -14.86
C PHE A 123 11.37 19.89 -14.24
N GLY A 124 10.79 19.97 -13.04
CA GLY A 124 10.51 21.24 -12.34
C GLY A 124 9.21 21.95 -12.76
N THR A 125 8.36 21.32 -13.57
CA THR A 125 7.09 21.92 -14.04
C THR A 125 5.91 21.73 -13.08
N HIS A 126 6.07 20.95 -12.00
CA HIS A 126 5.00 20.58 -11.08
C HIS A 126 4.68 21.58 -9.94
N HIS A 127 5.28 22.77 -9.93
CA HIS A 127 4.86 23.87 -9.05
C HIS A 127 4.71 25.21 -9.78
N VAL A 128 3.61 25.91 -9.48
CA VAL A 128 3.04 27.06 -10.21
C VAL A 128 3.99 28.26 -10.34
N ALA A 129 5.01 28.40 -9.48
CA ALA A 129 6.01 29.48 -9.57
C ALA A 129 7.21 29.14 -10.47
N ALA A 130 7.68 27.88 -10.47
CA ALA A 130 8.81 27.44 -11.28
C ALA A 130 8.44 27.37 -12.77
N LYS A 131 7.22 26.91 -13.07
CA LYS A 131 6.66 26.87 -14.43
C LYS A 131 6.69 28.25 -15.11
N GLY A 132 6.27 29.31 -14.42
CA GLY A 132 6.25 30.66 -15.00
C GLY A 132 7.63 31.28 -15.25
N ALA A 133 8.66 30.90 -14.48
CA ALA A 133 10.03 31.36 -14.68
C ALA A 133 10.73 30.60 -15.83
N LEU A 134 10.54 29.27 -15.89
CA LEU A 134 11.06 28.42 -16.97
C LEU A 134 10.41 28.73 -18.32
N GLU A 135 9.09 28.96 -18.35
CA GLU A 135 8.39 29.39 -19.57
C GLU A 135 8.90 30.74 -20.08
N LYS A 136 9.20 31.69 -19.19
CA LYS A 136 9.79 33.00 -19.55
C LYS A 136 11.22 32.87 -20.08
N ALA A 137 12.05 32.02 -19.48
CA ALA A 137 13.41 31.78 -19.95
C ALA A 137 13.42 31.11 -21.33
N ARG A 138 12.56 30.11 -21.56
CA ARG A 138 12.39 29.45 -22.85
C ARG A 138 11.84 30.38 -23.93
N ALA A 139 10.89 31.25 -23.58
CA ALA A 139 10.38 32.26 -24.50
C ALA A 139 11.47 33.28 -24.89
N ALA A 140 12.37 33.63 -23.98
CA ALA A 140 13.51 34.50 -24.27
C ALA A 140 14.55 33.82 -25.17
N GLU A 141 14.81 32.53 -24.96
CA GLU A 141 15.72 31.71 -25.79
C GLU A 141 15.17 31.56 -27.22
N ALA A 142 13.90 31.20 -27.37
CA ALA A 142 13.21 31.11 -28.66
C ALA A 142 13.17 32.45 -29.42
N ALA A 143 13.09 33.58 -28.69
CA ALA A 143 13.14 34.92 -29.28
C ALA A 143 14.56 35.37 -29.68
N SER A 144 15.61 34.72 -29.16
CA SER A 144 17.02 35.12 -29.37
C SER A 144 17.73 34.36 -30.50
N GLY A 145 17.10 33.32 -31.07
CA GLY A 145 17.47 32.76 -32.38
C GLY A 145 18.83 32.04 -32.49
N GLY A 146 19.04 30.91 -31.78
CA GLY A 146 20.10 29.95 -32.16
C GLY A 146 20.07 28.60 -31.42
N PRO A 147 20.79 27.55 -31.88
CA PRO A 147 20.98 27.11 -33.27
C PRO A 147 20.57 25.64 -33.54
N SER A 148 20.28 25.38 -34.82
CA SER A 148 20.36 24.10 -35.58
C SER A 148 19.12 23.19 -35.64
N GLN A 149 18.50 23.20 -36.83
CA GLN A 149 17.56 22.20 -37.34
C GLN A 149 18.21 20.80 -37.42
N PRO A 150 17.42 19.72 -37.31
CA PRO A 150 17.92 18.36 -37.49
C PRO A 150 18.34 18.11 -38.94
N VAL A 151 19.54 17.54 -39.09
CA VAL A 151 20.09 17.05 -40.35
C VAL A 151 19.19 15.95 -40.91
N LYS A 152 18.80 16.12 -42.18
CA LYS A 152 18.02 15.17 -42.99
C LYS A 152 18.81 13.86 -43.19
N PRO A 153 18.29 12.67 -42.83
CA PRO A 153 18.99 11.42 -43.10
C PRO A 153 19.03 11.15 -44.62
N ALA A 154 20.21 10.77 -45.09
CA ALA A 154 20.41 10.20 -46.42
C ALA A 154 19.70 8.85 -46.54
N GLY A 155 19.18 8.57 -47.74
CA GLY A 155 18.22 7.51 -48.01
C GLY A 155 18.71 6.09 -47.72
N ILE A 156 17.79 5.29 -47.17
CA ILE A 156 17.81 3.84 -47.27
C ILE A 156 16.61 3.47 -48.15
N GLU A 157 16.91 2.77 -49.23
CA GLU A 157 16.00 2.28 -50.25
C GLU A 157 15.02 1.25 -49.65
N GLN A 158 13.72 1.53 -49.73
CA GLN A 158 12.67 0.60 -49.30
C GLN A 158 12.56 -0.56 -50.31
N PRO A 159 12.53 -1.83 -49.88
CA PRO A 159 12.12 -2.92 -50.75
C PRO A 159 10.61 -2.88 -50.99
N LYS A 160 10.28 -2.98 -52.29
CA LYS A 160 8.96 -2.99 -52.93
C LYS A 160 8.02 -4.06 -52.32
N PRO A 161 6.74 -3.75 -52.03
CA PRO A 161 5.79 -4.76 -51.56
C PRO A 161 5.35 -5.67 -52.72
N ALA A 162 5.39 -6.98 -52.49
CA ALA A 162 4.86 -7.99 -53.40
C ALA A 162 3.33 -8.11 -53.27
N PRO A 163 2.62 -8.46 -54.36
CA PRO A 163 1.17 -8.26 -54.49
C PRO A 163 0.33 -9.34 -53.80
N ALA A 164 -0.87 -8.93 -53.39
CA ALA A 164 -1.94 -9.76 -52.85
C ALA A 164 -2.37 -10.89 -53.79
N ARG A 165 -2.76 -12.03 -53.21
CA ARG A 165 -3.39 -13.15 -53.91
C ARG A 165 -4.75 -13.49 -53.26
N PRO A 166 -5.78 -13.85 -54.05
CA PRO A 166 -7.16 -13.52 -53.72
C PRO A 166 -7.95 -14.63 -53.02
N GLU A 167 -9.10 -14.18 -52.54
CA GLU A 167 -10.25 -14.91 -52.02
C GLU A 167 -10.66 -16.14 -52.83
N GLN A 168 -11.02 -17.21 -52.12
CA GLN A 168 -11.94 -18.24 -52.57
C GLN A 168 -12.92 -18.54 -51.44
N GLY A 169 -14.20 -18.28 -51.69
CA GLY A 169 -15.30 -18.71 -50.83
C GLY A 169 -15.86 -20.07 -51.26
N ALA A 170 -16.56 -20.74 -50.34
CA ALA A 170 -17.83 -21.45 -50.57
C ALA A 170 -18.40 -21.95 -49.23
N ALA A 171 -19.72 -21.88 -49.11
CA ALA A 171 -20.56 -22.09 -47.92
C ALA A 171 -20.96 -23.58 -47.68
N PRO A 172 -22.14 -23.90 -47.15
CA PRO A 172 -22.45 -24.12 -45.72
C PRO A 172 -22.87 -25.58 -45.42
N HIS A 173 -22.86 -26.00 -44.15
CA HIS A 173 -23.52 -27.24 -43.73
C HIS A 173 -24.65 -26.99 -42.73
N ALA A 174 -25.79 -27.60 -43.08
CA ALA A 174 -27.10 -27.48 -42.48
C ALA A 174 -27.28 -28.29 -41.19
N ALA A 175 -28.27 -27.84 -40.44
CA ALA A 175 -28.83 -28.46 -39.25
C ALA A 175 -29.48 -29.84 -39.53
N VAL A 176 -29.38 -30.75 -38.56
CA VAL A 176 -30.31 -31.88 -38.36
C VAL A 176 -30.53 -32.05 -36.85
N HIS A 177 -31.79 -31.91 -36.42
CA HIS A 177 -32.32 -32.26 -35.09
C HIS A 177 -32.34 -33.80 -34.87
N PRO A 178 -32.51 -34.31 -33.64
CA PRO A 178 -33.89 -34.59 -33.20
C PRO A 178 -34.21 -34.30 -31.73
N ALA A 179 -35.53 -34.36 -31.49
CA ALA A 179 -36.36 -34.07 -30.34
C ALA A 179 -36.10 -34.86 -29.02
N VAL A 180 -36.29 -34.18 -27.87
CA VAL A 180 -37.24 -34.41 -26.73
C VAL A 180 -37.31 -35.86 -26.16
N PRO A 181 -37.24 -36.11 -24.81
CA PRO A 181 -38.32 -35.64 -23.94
C PRO A 181 -38.04 -35.17 -22.50
N ASP A 182 -38.98 -34.30 -22.13
CA ASP A 182 -39.51 -33.96 -20.83
C ASP A 182 -39.79 -35.18 -19.93
N THR A 183 -39.27 -35.17 -18.71
CA THR A 183 -39.91 -35.76 -17.53
C THR A 183 -39.51 -34.93 -16.31
N GLY A 184 -40.49 -34.26 -15.72
CA GLY A 184 -40.31 -33.58 -14.44
C GLY A 184 -40.06 -34.54 -13.28
N HIS A 185 -39.54 -34.01 -12.19
CA HIS A 185 -40.06 -34.29 -10.85
C HIS A 185 -39.56 -33.21 -9.88
N ALA A 186 -40.54 -32.51 -9.31
CA ALA A 186 -40.37 -31.71 -8.11
C ALA A 186 -40.08 -32.62 -6.91
N GLN A 187 -39.04 -32.31 -6.15
CA GLN A 187 -38.94 -32.71 -4.75
C GLN A 187 -38.40 -31.52 -3.96
N GLY A 188 -39.31 -30.93 -3.18
CA GLY A 188 -38.98 -29.93 -2.18
C GLY A 188 -38.17 -30.56 -1.06
N HIS A 189 -37.16 -29.83 -0.59
CA HIS A 189 -36.53 -30.13 0.68
C HIS A 189 -36.65 -28.90 1.58
N ALA A 190 -37.29 -29.16 2.71
CA ALA A 190 -37.62 -28.23 3.76
C ALA A 190 -36.35 -27.80 4.51
N ASP A 191 -36.33 -26.54 4.95
CA ASP A 191 -35.37 -26.02 5.92
C ASP A 191 -35.43 -26.80 7.25
N PRO A 192 -34.30 -27.25 7.79
CA PRO A 192 -34.19 -27.52 9.21
C PRO A 192 -33.68 -26.28 9.95
N LYS A 193 -34.60 -25.73 10.74
CA LYS A 193 -34.39 -24.75 11.82
C LYS A 193 -33.36 -25.29 12.83
N LEU A 194 -32.15 -24.74 12.85
CA LEU A 194 -31.15 -25.02 13.88
C LEU A 194 -31.37 -24.12 15.10
N THR A 195 -32.03 -24.68 16.12
CA THR A 195 -31.90 -24.25 17.51
C THR A 195 -31.10 -25.31 18.25
N ALA A 196 -29.91 -24.98 18.72
CA ALA A 196 -29.18 -25.81 19.68
C ALA A 196 -28.46 -24.92 20.70
N GLU A 197 -28.90 -25.05 21.96
CA GLU A 197 -28.18 -24.61 23.15
C GLU A 197 -26.89 -25.42 23.36
N PRO A 198 -25.88 -24.86 24.06
CA PRO A 198 -24.61 -25.54 24.27
C PRO A 198 -24.70 -26.65 25.34
N PRO A 199 -23.98 -27.78 25.19
CA PRO A 199 -24.00 -28.85 26.17
C PRO A 199 -23.16 -28.54 27.42
N LYS A 200 -23.69 -28.94 28.57
CA LYS A 200 -23.04 -28.89 29.88
C LYS A 200 -21.91 -29.91 29.97
N LEU A 201 -20.75 -29.48 30.49
CA LEU A 201 -19.62 -30.33 30.87
C LEU A 201 -19.94 -31.13 32.14
N ASP A 202 -19.70 -32.44 32.07
CA ASP A 202 -19.77 -33.38 33.20
C ASP A 202 -18.36 -33.54 33.82
N PRO A 203 -18.17 -33.34 35.14
CA PRO A 203 -16.86 -33.44 35.77
C PRO A 203 -16.65 -34.82 36.41
N GLY A 204 -15.93 -35.73 35.73
CA GLY A 204 -15.69 -37.07 36.30
C GLY A 204 -14.60 -37.92 35.66
N GLN A 205 -13.33 -37.64 36.02
CA GLN A 205 -12.21 -38.62 36.20
C GLN A 205 -11.68 -39.46 35.00
N PRO A 206 -10.52 -40.16 35.11
CA PRO A 206 -9.37 -40.01 36.02
C PRO A 206 -7.98 -39.92 35.31
N LYS A 207 -6.95 -39.58 36.07
CA LYS A 207 -5.51 -39.65 35.71
C LYS A 207 -5.01 -41.11 35.62
N ALA A 208 -4.17 -41.41 34.63
CA ALA A 208 -3.20 -42.53 34.61
C ALA A 208 -1.98 -42.06 33.78
N GLU A 209 -0.83 -41.78 34.41
CA GLU A 209 0.33 -42.63 34.71
C GLU A 209 1.30 -42.88 33.52
N PRO A 210 2.63 -42.70 33.70
CA PRO A 210 3.60 -42.66 32.61
C PRO A 210 4.38 -43.98 32.44
N ARG A 211 4.78 -44.33 31.20
CA ARG A 211 5.94 -45.19 30.86
C ARG A 211 6.04 -45.41 29.33
N PRO A 212 7.14 -46.00 28.79
CA PRO A 212 8.51 -46.13 29.29
C PRO A 212 9.58 -45.64 28.28
N ALA A 213 10.83 -45.53 28.74
CA ALA A 213 12.02 -45.33 27.91
C ALA A 213 12.44 -46.63 27.19
N HIS A 214 12.85 -46.52 25.92
CA HIS A 214 13.56 -47.55 25.16
C HIS A 214 14.62 -46.87 24.27
N THR A 215 15.90 -46.97 24.66
CA THR A 215 16.97 -47.87 24.13
C THR A 215 17.59 -47.42 22.81
N ALA A 216 18.89 -47.12 22.86
CA ALA A 216 19.76 -46.73 21.76
C ALA A 216 20.49 -47.93 21.14
N ALA A 217 20.73 -47.87 19.82
CA ALA A 217 21.93 -48.33 19.07
C ALA A 217 21.63 -48.33 17.54
N PRO A 218 22.64 -48.37 16.63
CA PRO A 218 24.01 -47.88 16.67
C PRO A 218 24.35 -46.91 15.51
N ALA A 219 25.53 -46.28 15.59
CA ALA A 219 26.06 -45.32 14.62
C ALA A 219 26.58 -45.96 13.33
N ALA A 220 26.33 -45.30 12.20
CA ALA A 220 27.13 -45.39 10.98
C ALA A 220 27.40 -43.97 10.45
N HIS A 221 28.69 -43.68 10.25
CA HIS A 221 29.23 -42.43 9.74
C HIS A 221 28.82 -42.19 8.28
N HIS A 222 28.34 -40.97 7.95
CA HIS A 222 28.75 -40.20 6.77
C HIS A 222 28.25 -38.74 6.91
N ASP A 223 29.24 -37.84 7.03
CA ASP A 223 29.32 -36.44 6.62
C ASP A 223 28.22 -35.42 6.98
N ALA A 224 28.62 -34.53 7.91
CA ALA A 224 28.04 -33.24 8.33
C ALA A 224 26.58 -33.24 8.83
N PRO A 225 26.33 -33.09 10.15
CA PRO A 225 24.97 -32.88 10.65
C PRO A 225 24.39 -31.58 10.09
N ALA A 226 23.21 -31.68 9.47
CA ALA A 226 22.36 -30.52 9.21
C ALA A 226 22.18 -29.74 10.53
N PRO A 227 22.19 -28.39 10.51
CA PRO A 227 22.06 -27.60 11.71
C PRO A 227 20.72 -27.91 12.39
N SER A 228 20.76 -28.74 13.42
CA SER A 228 19.62 -29.06 14.28
C SER A 228 19.39 -27.90 15.23
N GLY A 229 18.77 -26.86 14.72
CA GLY A 229 18.16 -25.80 15.50
C GLY A 229 16.90 -25.40 14.75
N ALA A 230 15.75 -25.36 15.45
CA ALA A 230 14.62 -24.61 14.95
C ALA A 230 15.14 -23.24 14.47
N PRO A 231 14.80 -22.77 13.25
CA PRO A 231 15.26 -21.48 12.78
C PRO A 231 14.78 -20.44 13.79
N ARG A 232 15.70 -19.97 14.64
CA ARG A 232 15.49 -18.80 15.46
C ARG A 232 15.54 -17.63 14.51
N ALA A 233 14.53 -16.77 14.55
CA ALA A 233 14.63 -15.43 14.00
C ALA A 233 15.79 -14.73 14.74
N ASP A 234 16.98 -14.79 14.14
CA ASP A 234 18.23 -14.29 14.69
C ASP A 234 18.48 -12.82 14.34
N HIS A 235 17.47 -12.16 13.75
CA HIS A 235 17.48 -10.73 13.56
C HIS A 235 17.20 -10.08 14.92
N ALA A 236 18.26 -9.66 15.61
CA ALA A 236 18.12 -8.71 16.70
C ALA A 236 17.43 -7.45 16.15
N HIS A 237 16.13 -7.31 16.41
CA HIS A 237 15.35 -6.12 16.06
C HIS A 237 15.83 -4.96 16.93
N LYS A 238 16.85 -4.22 16.45
CA LYS A 238 17.17 -2.91 17.03
C LYS A 238 15.95 -2.02 16.84
N GLY A 239 15.51 -1.42 17.95
CA GLY A 239 14.24 -0.71 18.08
C GLY A 239 13.94 0.24 16.93
N TYR A 240 12.71 0.16 16.44
CA TYR A 240 12.15 1.05 15.44
C TYR A 240 11.75 2.39 16.11
N ASP A 241 12.23 3.49 15.54
CA ASP A 241 12.17 4.86 16.05
C ASP A 241 10.70 5.35 16.09
N ARG A 242 10.13 5.52 17.29
CA ARG A 242 8.68 5.80 17.48
C ARG A 242 8.25 7.25 17.28
N ASP A 243 9.15 8.20 17.07
CA ASP A 243 8.82 9.63 17.21
C ASP A 243 9.46 10.53 16.13
N LYS A 244 8.96 10.54 14.89
CA LYS A 244 9.30 11.59 13.89
C LYS A 244 8.11 11.94 12.96
N ASN A 245 8.14 13.15 12.42
CA ASN A 245 7.04 13.84 11.73
C ASN A 245 6.72 13.26 10.33
N GLY A 246 5.42 13.14 10.00
CA GLY A 246 4.96 12.69 8.66
C GLY A 246 4.95 11.17 8.48
N LEU A 247 4.98 10.45 9.60
CA LEU A 247 5.13 9.01 9.62
C LEU A 247 3.79 8.31 9.99
N ASP A 248 3.62 7.04 9.60
CA ASP A 248 2.51 6.19 10.03
C ASP A 248 2.51 6.00 11.55
N SER A 249 1.60 5.19 12.05
CA SER A 249 1.57 4.73 13.44
C SER A 249 2.88 4.11 13.96
N TYR A 250 3.93 3.97 13.13
CA TYR A 250 5.19 3.29 13.43
C TYR A 250 6.46 4.05 13.02
N GLY A 251 6.39 5.31 12.59
CA GLY A 251 7.62 6.04 12.25
C GLY A 251 8.14 5.78 10.82
N ASN A 252 7.32 5.27 9.89
CA ASN A 252 7.65 5.26 8.45
C ASN A 252 6.93 6.40 7.71
N ALA A 253 7.57 7.07 6.76
CA ALA A 253 6.93 8.12 5.97
C ALA A 253 5.61 7.60 5.38
N THR A 254 4.51 8.27 5.69
CA THR A 254 3.25 7.99 5.04
C THR A 254 3.11 8.87 3.83
N GLU A 255 2.98 8.23 2.67
CA GLU A 255 2.67 8.84 1.36
C GLU A 255 1.40 9.71 1.37
N ARG A 256 0.62 9.66 2.46
CA ARG A 256 -0.65 10.35 2.60
C ARG A 256 -0.58 11.87 2.62
N SER A 257 0.60 12.49 2.63
CA SER A 257 0.70 13.95 2.56
C SER A 257 0.83 14.51 1.14
N TRP A 258 1.17 13.73 0.10
CA TRP A 258 1.50 14.34 -1.21
C TRP A 258 0.99 13.61 -2.48
N SER A 259 0.64 12.32 -2.47
CA SER A 259 0.13 11.65 -3.67
C SER A 259 -1.21 10.95 -3.46
N ARG A 260 -2.30 11.75 -3.35
CA ARG A 260 -3.66 11.28 -3.69
C ARG A 260 -3.69 10.57 -5.07
N ALA A 261 -2.73 10.85 -5.94
CA ALA A 261 -2.65 10.37 -7.31
C ALA A 261 -2.64 8.83 -7.47
N HIS A 262 -2.02 8.05 -6.57
CA HIS A 262 -1.89 6.60 -6.80
C HIS A 262 -3.20 5.84 -6.61
N ASN A 263 -4.00 6.22 -5.60
CA ASN A 263 -5.22 5.49 -5.20
C ASN A 263 -6.51 6.29 -5.41
N THR A 264 -6.49 7.37 -6.21
CA THR A 264 -7.74 8.05 -6.61
C THR A 264 -8.57 7.12 -7.50
N VAL A 265 -9.86 7.01 -7.19
CA VAL A 265 -10.84 6.33 -8.06
C VAL A 265 -11.04 7.19 -9.31
N LEU A 266 -10.59 6.69 -10.46
CA LEU A 266 -10.79 7.32 -11.76
C LEU A 266 -11.71 6.44 -12.59
N ALA A 267 -12.66 7.04 -13.32
CA ALA A 267 -13.53 6.30 -14.22
C ALA A 267 -12.70 5.50 -15.23
N GLY A 268 -12.97 4.19 -15.34
CA GLY A 268 -12.22 3.27 -16.21
C GLY A 268 -10.87 2.80 -15.66
N LYS A 269 -10.46 3.21 -14.44
CA LYS A 269 -9.30 2.63 -13.76
C LYS A 269 -9.79 1.53 -12.81
N ARG A 270 -9.31 0.30 -13.03
CA ARG A 270 -9.63 -0.83 -12.17
C ARG A 270 -9.14 -0.59 -10.75
N VAL A 271 -10.03 -0.77 -9.77
CA VAL A 271 -9.69 -0.70 -8.34
C VAL A 271 -8.89 -1.92 -7.92
N PHE A 272 -9.21 -3.09 -8.48
CA PHE A 272 -8.46 -4.32 -8.27
C PHE A 272 -7.92 -4.84 -9.60
N THR A 273 -6.64 -5.21 -9.60
CA THR A 273 -5.98 -5.82 -10.74
C THR A 273 -6.26 -7.32 -10.84
N ASN A 274 -6.63 -7.96 -9.72
CA ASN A 274 -6.89 -9.39 -9.65
C ASN A 274 -8.26 -9.77 -10.18
N SER A 275 -8.40 -11.04 -10.57
CA SER A 275 -9.72 -11.66 -10.70
C SER A 275 -10.20 -12.23 -9.36
N PHE A 276 -11.51 -12.28 -9.19
CA PHE A 276 -12.17 -12.97 -8.09
C PHE A 276 -13.06 -14.10 -8.60
N THR A 277 -13.54 -14.95 -7.69
CA THR A 277 -14.49 -16.02 -8.02
C THR A 277 -15.81 -15.77 -7.31
N THR A 278 -16.94 -16.06 -7.96
CA THR A 278 -18.23 -16.08 -7.29
C THR A 278 -18.33 -17.30 -6.36
N ILE A 279 -18.63 -17.07 -5.08
CA ILE A 279 -18.74 -18.15 -4.08
C ILE A 279 -20.15 -18.75 -3.98
N GLU A 280 -21.09 -18.18 -4.73
CA GLU A 280 -22.50 -18.57 -4.85
C GLU A 280 -23.06 -18.04 -6.18
N ASP A 281 -24.28 -18.47 -6.54
CA ASP A 281 -24.98 -17.89 -7.69
C ASP A 281 -25.31 -16.42 -7.43
N ALA A 282 -24.58 -15.52 -8.09
CA ALA A 282 -24.62 -14.09 -7.81
C ALA A 282 -25.74 -13.41 -8.62
N THR A 283 -26.50 -12.55 -7.93
CA THR A 283 -27.50 -11.70 -8.58
C THR A 283 -26.79 -10.57 -9.32
N LEU A 284 -27.14 -10.38 -10.59
CA LEU A 284 -26.65 -9.29 -11.42
C LEU A 284 -27.57 -8.06 -11.30
N TYR A 285 -26.98 -6.87 -11.32
CA TYR A 285 -27.67 -5.59 -11.22
C TYR A 285 -27.35 -4.70 -12.42
N GLN A 286 -28.33 -3.91 -12.85
CA GLN A 286 -28.11 -2.87 -13.85
C GLN A 286 -27.68 -1.57 -13.16
N GLY A 287 -26.39 -1.27 -13.19
CA GLY A 287 -25.81 -0.07 -12.59
C GLY A 287 -25.38 -0.20 -11.11
N PRO A 288 -24.64 0.83 -10.63
CA PRO A 288 -23.97 0.82 -9.33
C PRO A 288 -24.93 0.89 -8.14
N THR A 289 -26.16 1.38 -8.36
CA THR A 289 -27.16 1.60 -7.31
C THR A 289 -28.52 1.07 -7.74
N GLY A 290 -29.41 0.84 -6.78
CA GLY A 290 -30.81 0.45 -7.03
C GLY A 290 -31.10 -1.04 -6.92
N LYS A 291 -32.39 -1.39 -6.91
CA LYS A 291 -32.88 -2.77 -6.67
C LYS A 291 -33.15 -3.57 -7.95
N ALA A 292 -33.00 -2.95 -9.12
CA ALA A 292 -33.24 -3.59 -10.41
C ALA A 292 -32.18 -4.67 -10.66
N HIS A 293 -32.61 -5.92 -10.67
CA HIS A 293 -31.78 -7.07 -10.99
C HIS A 293 -32.02 -7.50 -12.43
N LEU A 294 -30.98 -8.02 -13.08
CA LEU A 294 -31.12 -8.73 -14.34
C LEU A 294 -31.73 -10.11 -14.07
N PRO A 295 -32.50 -10.66 -15.01
CA PRO A 295 -33.15 -11.97 -14.83
C PRO A 295 -32.13 -13.11 -14.75
N GLN A 296 -30.96 -12.94 -15.36
CA GLN A 296 -29.87 -13.89 -15.34
C GLN A 296 -29.03 -13.73 -14.06
N LYS A 297 -28.53 -14.86 -13.55
CA LYS A 297 -27.56 -14.91 -12.47
C LYS A 297 -26.20 -15.29 -13.02
N LEU A 298 -25.14 -14.84 -12.34
CA LEU A 298 -23.80 -15.31 -12.60
C LEU A 298 -23.57 -16.60 -11.79
N PRO A 299 -23.28 -17.75 -12.41
CA PRO A 299 -23.13 -19.01 -11.69
C PRO A 299 -22.02 -18.97 -10.65
N ARG A 300 -22.14 -19.75 -9.57
CA ARG A 300 -21.02 -20.03 -8.66
C ARG A 300 -19.80 -20.55 -9.42
N GLY A 301 -18.61 -20.14 -9.00
CA GLY A 301 -17.34 -20.53 -9.62
C GLY A 301 -16.95 -19.69 -10.84
N SER A 302 -17.77 -18.69 -11.20
CA SER A 302 -17.45 -17.78 -12.30
C SER A 302 -16.29 -16.87 -11.90
N ARG A 303 -15.28 -16.81 -12.76
CA ARG A 303 -14.17 -15.87 -12.64
C ARG A 303 -14.59 -14.49 -13.11
N VAL A 304 -14.26 -13.46 -12.35
CA VAL A 304 -14.68 -12.09 -12.60
C VAL A 304 -13.53 -11.10 -12.44
N HIS A 305 -13.46 -10.10 -13.30
CA HIS A 305 -12.63 -8.92 -13.08
C HIS A 305 -13.49 -7.76 -12.60
N VAL A 306 -12.87 -6.86 -11.84
CA VAL A 306 -13.53 -5.68 -11.28
C VAL A 306 -13.18 -4.47 -12.15
N GLY A 307 -14.20 -3.88 -12.76
CA GLY A 307 -14.09 -2.58 -13.42
C GLY A 307 -14.07 -1.47 -12.37
N ASP A 308 -15.24 -0.91 -12.08
CA ASP A 308 -15.46 0.08 -11.04
C ASP A 308 -16.06 -0.53 -9.74
N VAL A 309 -16.12 0.24 -8.66
CA VAL A 309 -16.64 -0.19 -7.36
C VAL A 309 -17.52 0.85 -6.67
N THR A 310 -18.44 0.36 -5.84
CA THR A 310 -19.13 1.14 -4.81
C THR A 310 -18.85 0.55 -3.44
N SER A 311 -19.48 1.08 -2.39
CA SER A 311 -19.41 0.50 -1.05
C SER A 311 -20.03 -0.91 -0.95
N GLU A 312 -20.91 -1.30 -1.88
CA GLU A 312 -21.67 -2.57 -1.80
C GLU A 312 -21.47 -3.49 -3.02
N ARG A 313 -21.07 -2.93 -4.16
CA ARG A 313 -21.04 -3.65 -5.44
C ARG A 313 -19.77 -3.42 -6.23
N VAL A 314 -19.41 -4.40 -7.05
CA VAL A 314 -18.42 -4.27 -8.13
C VAL A 314 -19.11 -4.22 -9.48
N GLN A 315 -18.52 -3.46 -10.40
CA GLN A 315 -18.80 -3.58 -11.82
C GLN A 315 -18.10 -4.84 -12.34
N LEU A 316 -18.88 -5.69 -12.98
CA LEU A 316 -18.46 -6.98 -13.49
C LEU A 316 -17.86 -6.84 -14.88
N VAL A 317 -16.66 -7.39 -15.06
CA VAL A 317 -16.03 -7.56 -16.38
C VAL A 317 -15.67 -9.03 -16.57
N THR A 318 -16.13 -9.63 -17.66
CA THR A 318 -15.83 -11.02 -18.08
C THR A 318 -15.53 -11.04 -19.57
N SER A 319 -15.35 -12.23 -20.18
CA SER A 319 -15.25 -12.35 -21.64
C SER A 319 -16.52 -11.87 -22.37
N ASP A 320 -17.68 -12.07 -21.73
CA ASP A 320 -18.99 -11.84 -22.33
C ASP A 320 -19.65 -10.53 -21.85
N ILE A 321 -19.16 -9.98 -20.73
CA ILE A 321 -19.68 -8.76 -20.12
C ILE A 321 -18.58 -7.71 -20.15
N LYS A 322 -18.80 -6.65 -20.92
CA LYS A 322 -17.90 -5.51 -21.06
C LYS A 322 -18.22 -4.45 -20.03
N GLU A 323 -17.24 -3.59 -19.74
CA GLU A 323 -17.42 -2.42 -18.86
C GLU A 323 -18.61 -1.55 -19.30
N SER A 324 -18.82 -1.39 -20.61
CA SER A 324 -19.93 -0.64 -21.20
C SER A 324 -21.32 -1.20 -20.88
N ASP A 325 -21.42 -2.49 -20.55
CA ASP A 325 -22.70 -3.13 -20.25
C ASP A 325 -23.22 -2.72 -18.86
N ASN A 326 -22.35 -2.14 -18.04
CA ASN A 326 -22.68 -1.55 -16.74
C ASN A 326 -23.44 -2.54 -15.83
N VAL A 327 -22.95 -3.79 -15.80
CA VAL A 327 -23.46 -4.89 -14.99
C VAL A 327 -22.69 -4.95 -13.67
N TRP A 328 -23.40 -5.15 -12.57
CA TRP A 328 -22.84 -5.13 -11.22
C TRP A 328 -23.23 -6.36 -10.42
N ILE A 329 -22.42 -6.73 -9.44
CA ILE A 329 -22.70 -7.78 -8.46
C ILE A 329 -22.36 -7.32 -7.05
N SER A 330 -22.98 -7.94 -6.04
CA SER A 330 -22.64 -7.69 -4.63
C SER A 330 -21.23 -8.17 -4.33
N PHE A 331 -20.45 -7.38 -3.58
CA PHE A 331 -19.16 -7.83 -3.04
C PHE A 331 -19.29 -9.08 -2.18
N ALA A 332 -20.41 -9.24 -1.46
CA ALA A 332 -20.63 -10.39 -0.58
C ALA A 332 -20.70 -11.72 -1.34
N SER A 333 -20.97 -11.70 -2.64
CA SER A 333 -21.00 -12.89 -3.49
C SER A 333 -19.63 -13.22 -4.11
N LEU A 334 -18.61 -12.40 -3.84
CA LEU A 334 -17.23 -12.62 -4.26
C LEU A 334 -16.36 -13.25 -3.17
N GLY A 335 -15.37 -13.99 -3.62
CA GLY A 335 -14.41 -14.68 -2.76
C GLY A 335 -13.55 -15.64 -3.55
N GLY A 336 -13.16 -16.74 -2.90
CA GLY A 336 -12.40 -17.80 -3.52
C GLY A 336 -12.34 -19.07 -2.69
N HIS A 337 -11.80 -20.12 -3.32
CA HIS A 337 -11.87 -21.51 -2.86
C HIS A 337 -10.50 -22.19 -2.82
N GLY A 338 -9.40 -21.44 -2.89
CA GLY A 338 -8.04 -21.99 -2.92
C GLY A 338 -7.55 -22.19 -4.36
N ALA A 339 -7.34 -21.10 -5.09
CA ALA A 339 -6.64 -21.15 -6.36
C ALA A 339 -5.17 -21.59 -6.15
N ASP A 340 -4.63 -22.29 -7.14
CA ASP A 340 -3.20 -22.64 -7.16
C ASP A 340 -2.37 -21.39 -7.44
N VAL A 341 -1.90 -20.77 -6.36
CA VAL A 341 -1.07 -19.56 -6.41
C VAL A 341 0.32 -19.87 -5.86
N GLY A 342 1.34 -19.27 -6.48
CA GLY A 342 2.73 -19.38 -6.02
C GLY A 342 2.93 -18.80 -4.62
N PHE A 343 3.93 -19.30 -3.90
CA PHE A 343 4.24 -18.82 -2.55
C PHE A 343 5.26 -17.66 -2.58
N GLY A 344 4.76 -16.44 -2.78
CA GLY A 344 5.61 -15.25 -2.99
C GLY A 344 6.32 -15.29 -4.35
N ASN A 345 7.59 -14.88 -4.41
CA ASN A 345 8.38 -14.88 -5.65
C ASN A 345 9.20 -16.17 -5.83
N GLU A 346 8.80 -17.29 -5.26
CA GLU A 346 9.60 -18.52 -5.27
C GLU A 346 9.94 -19.07 -6.67
N LYS A 347 9.15 -18.71 -7.69
CA LYS A 347 9.40 -19.10 -9.08
C LYS A 347 10.52 -18.26 -9.72
N SER A 348 10.76 -17.05 -9.23
CA SER A 348 11.66 -16.06 -9.85
C SER A 348 12.79 -15.56 -8.95
N ASP A 349 12.73 -15.81 -7.64
CA ASP A 349 13.74 -15.41 -6.65
C ASP A 349 14.16 -16.62 -5.80
N ALA A 350 15.45 -16.99 -5.90
CA ALA A 350 16.02 -18.15 -5.22
C ALA A 350 16.04 -18.05 -3.69
N ALA A 351 16.18 -16.83 -3.14
CA ALA A 351 16.14 -16.62 -1.69
C ALA A 351 14.71 -16.73 -1.17
N ASP A 352 13.74 -16.22 -1.93
CA ASP A 352 12.31 -16.43 -1.66
C ASP A 352 11.93 -17.89 -1.77
N LYS A 353 12.48 -18.63 -2.74
CA LYS A 353 12.31 -20.09 -2.84
C LYS A 353 12.84 -20.82 -1.62
N GLN A 354 14.06 -20.50 -1.18
CA GLN A 354 14.65 -21.13 0.00
C GLN A 354 13.80 -20.89 1.25
N ARG A 355 13.28 -19.67 1.42
CA ARG A 355 12.34 -19.34 2.51
C ARG A 355 11.04 -20.13 2.39
N ALA A 356 10.45 -20.19 1.20
CA ALA A 356 9.22 -20.94 0.94
C ALA A 356 9.40 -22.43 1.27
N ASP A 357 10.50 -23.05 0.83
CA ASP A 357 10.80 -24.44 1.11
C ASP A 357 11.02 -24.70 2.61
N ALA A 358 11.70 -23.79 3.30
CA ALA A 358 11.88 -23.87 4.75
C ALA A 358 10.52 -23.79 5.49
N ILE A 359 9.65 -22.84 5.11
CA ILE A 359 8.31 -22.72 5.67
C ILE A 359 7.51 -24.00 5.42
N ARG A 360 7.48 -24.49 4.17
CA ARG A 360 6.78 -25.73 3.79
C ARG A 360 7.22 -26.93 4.63
N SER A 361 8.51 -27.03 4.95
CA SER A 361 9.05 -28.11 5.78
C SER A 361 8.50 -28.11 7.21
N GLY A 362 8.05 -26.96 7.71
CA GLY A 362 7.50 -26.78 9.05
C GLY A 362 5.97 -26.83 9.12
N LEU A 363 5.28 -26.93 7.98
CA LEU A 363 3.82 -26.96 7.95
C LEU A 363 3.27 -28.29 8.52
N PRO A 364 2.04 -28.29 9.06
CA PRO A 364 1.42 -29.51 9.57
C PRO A 364 1.36 -30.64 8.53
N THR A 365 1.59 -31.87 8.98
CA THR A 365 1.67 -33.05 8.09
C THR A 365 0.30 -33.65 7.75
N ASP A 366 -0.73 -33.31 8.51
CA ASP A 366 -2.12 -33.80 8.38
C ASP A 366 -2.97 -32.95 7.40
N ARG A 367 -2.35 -32.02 6.69
CA ARG A 367 -3.00 -31.17 5.68
C ARG A 367 -3.28 -31.96 4.43
N ASN A 368 -4.36 -31.58 3.75
CA ASN A 368 -4.70 -32.10 2.42
C ASN A 368 -4.78 -30.94 1.42
N PRO A 369 -3.63 -30.48 0.86
CA PRO A 369 -3.63 -29.42 -0.13
C PRO A 369 -4.56 -29.74 -1.31
N GLY A 370 -5.33 -28.76 -1.76
CA GLY A 370 -6.36 -28.91 -2.78
C GLY A 370 -7.72 -29.43 -2.28
N GLU A 371 -7.80 -29.88 -1.02
CA GLU A 371 -9.01 -30.49 -0.46
C GLU A 371 -9.66 -29.66 0.67
N SER A 372 -9.21 -28.42 0.87
CA SER A 372 -9.82 -27.56 1.88
C SER A 372 -11.28 -27.27 1.55
N LYS A 373 -12.17 -27.51 2.53
CA LYS A 373 -13.61 -27.23 2.40
C LYS A 373 -13.98 -25.77 2.62
N PHE A 374 -13.01 -24.95 3.03
CA PHE A 374 -13.25 -23.56 3.42
C PHE A 374 -13.16 -22.62 2.22
N LYS A 375 -13.67 -21.40 2.42
CA LYS A 375 -13.62 -20.33 1.43
C LYS A 375 -13.17 -19.03 2.08
N TRP A 376 -12.75 -18.07 1.27
CA TRP A 376 -12.60 -16.70 1.73
C TRP A 376 -13.71 -15.82 1.12
N LYS A 377 -14.12 -14.78 1.85
CA LYS A 377 -15.18 -13.86 1.42
C LYS A 377 -15.00 -12.44 1.98
N PHE A 378 -15.71 -11.48 1.39
CA PHE A 378 -15.83 -10.13 1.93
C PHE A 378 -16.91 -10.05 3.01
N GLY A 379 -16.59 -9.41 4.13
CA GLY A 379 -17.53 -9.08 5.19
C GLY A 379 -18.37 -7.85 4.86
N ALA A 380 -19.50 -7.68 5.56
CA ALA A 380 -20.42 -6.56 5.31
C ALA A 380 -19.82 -5.16 5.62
N GLY A 381 -18.73 -5.09 6.39
CA GLY A 381 -18.01 -3.85 6.70
C GLY A 381 -16.86 -3.53 5.73
N PHE A 382 -16.67 -4.33 4.68
CA PHE A 382 -15.61 -4.11 3.72
C PHE A 382 -15.96 -2.98 2.76
N HIS A 383 -15.08 -1.98 2.68
CA HIS A 383 -15.19 -0.89 1.71
C HIS A 383 -13.97 -0.93 0.79
N PRO A 384 -14.14 -1.23 -0.51
CA PRO A 384 -13.04 -1.25 -1.49
C PRO A 384 -12.54 0.16 -1.83
N ALA A 385 -13.43 1.14 -1.73
CA ALA A 385 -13.18 2.55 -1.96
C ALA A 385 -14.11 3.38 -1.06
N LEU A 386 -13.62 4.54 -0.62
CA LEU A 386 -14.37 5.47 0.20
C LEU A 386 -13.81 6.89 -0.01
N ASP A 387 -14.68 7.91 -0.05
CA ASP A 387 -14.30 9.31 -0.23
C ASP A 387 -13.37 9.58 -1.44
N GLY A 388 -13.57 8.83 -2.54
CA GLY A 388 -12.77 8.94 -3.76
C GLY A 388 -11.39 8.28 -3.70
N VAL A 389 -11.09 7.54 -2.63
CA VAL A 389 -9.84 6.79 -2.44
C VAL A 389 -10.15 5.30 -2.46
N ALA A 390 -9.42 4.53 -3.26
CA ALA A 390 -9.48 3.08 -3.31
C ALA A 390 -8.46 2.43 -2.37
N LEU A 391 -8.70 1.17 -2.03
CA LEU A 391 -7.65 0.29 -1.53
C LEU A 391 -6.54 0.16 -2.58
N ASP A 392 -5.33 0.00 -2.10
CA ASP A 392 -4.18 -0.25 -2.94
C ASP A 392 -4.32 -1.61 -3.65
N GLY A 393 -4.17 -1.59 -4.97
CA GLY A 393 -4.33 -2.79 -5.80
C GLY A 393 -3.26 -3.86 -5.53
N SER A 394 -2.03 -3.44 -5.23
CA SER A 394 -0.93 -4.34 -4.85
C SER A 394 -1.23 -5.00 -3.51
N LEU A 395 -1.66 -4.24 -2.51
CA LEU A 395 -2.06 -4.78 -1.20
C LEU A 395 -3.13 -5.86 -1.38
N MET A 396 -4.19 -5.56 -2.13
CA MET A 396 -5.28 -6.51 -2.32
C MET A 396 -4.87 -7.73 -3.16
N SER A 397 -3.94 -7.57 -4.10
CA SER A 397 -3.33 -8.68 -4.84
C SER A 397 -2.57 -9.65 -3.93
N LYS A 398 -1.77 -9.11 -3.02
CA LYS A 398 -1.00 -9.90 -2.05
C LYS A 398 -1.90 -10.58 -1.02
N VAL A 399 -2.91 -9.86 -0.52
CA VAL A 399 -3.88 -10.41 0.42
C VAL A 399 -4.71 -11.51 -0.23
N HIS A 400 -5.13 -11.30 -1.49
CA HIS A 400 -5.80 -12.32 -2.28
C HIS A 400 -4.94 -13.59 -2.42
N ALA A 401 -3.68 -13.45 -2.87
CA ALA A 401 -2.76 -14.56 -3.01
C ALA A 401 -2.50 -15.29 -1.67
N LEU A 402 -2.37 -14.56 -0.55
CA LEU A 402 -2.26 -15.15 0.78
C LEU A 402 -3.45 -16.03 1.13
N MET A 403 -4.68 -15.56 0.90
CA MET A 403 -5.90 -16.30 1.23
C MET A 403 -6.11 -17.50 0.33
N GLU A 404 -5.88 -17.36 -0.98
CA GLU A 404 -5.94 -18.49 -1.92
C GLU A 404 -4.91 -19.55 -1.56
N TRP A 405 -3.66 -19.15 -1.26
CA TRP A 405 -2.62 -20.06 -0.83
C TRP A 405 -3.01 -20.78 0.47
N ALA A 406 -3.54 -20.05 1.47
CA ALA A 406 -3.92 -20.62 2.76
C ALA A 406 -5.01 -21.69 2.63
N ILE A 407 -6.00 -21.47 1.76
CA ILE A 407 -7.05 -22.46 1.50
C ILE A 407 -6.50 -23.61 0.66
N GLN A 408 -5.79 -23.32 -0.42
CA GLN A 408 -5.21 -24.33 -1.31
C GLN A 408 -4.26 -25.26 -0.55
N ASN A 409 -3.58 -24.78 0.49
CA ASN A 409 -2.66 -25.58 1.29
C ASN A 409 -3.31 -26.18 2.55
N ASP A 410 -4.64 -26.09 2.69
CA ASP A 410 -5.42 -26.58 3.83
C ASP A 410 -4.86 -26.08 5.17
N MET A 411 -4.56 -24.78 5.24
CA MET A 411 -3.94 -24.14 6.41
C MET A 411 -4.94 -23.48 7.37
N VAL A 412 -6.24 -23.58 7.11
CA VAL A 412 -7.29 -22.91 7.87
C VAL A 412 -8.32 -23.88 8.44
N LEU A 413 -8.94 -23.50 9.56
CA LEU A 413 -10.00 -24.25 10.25
C LEU A 413 -11.40 -23.62 10.11
N GLY A 414 -11.52 -22.59 9.27
CA GLY A 414 -12.75 -21.85 9.05
C GLY A 414 -12.66 -20.99 7.80
N ASP A 415 -13.80 -20.42 7.42
CA ASP A 415 -13.83 -19.42 6.35
C ASP A 415 -12.95 -18.21 6.74
N ILE A 416 -12.21 -17.69 5.77
CA ILE A 416 -11.48 -16.43 5.91
C ILE A 416 -12.43 -15.28 5.60
N VAL A 417 -12.41 -14.22 6.41
CA VAL A 417 -13.27 -13.06 6.20
C VAL A 417 -12.46 -11.77 6.16
N ILE A 418 -12.61 -11.01 5.08
CA ILE A 418 -12.10 -9.64 4.99
C ILE A 418 -13.12 -8.72 5.64
N GLY A 419 -12.86 -8.30 6.88
CA GLY A 419 -13.82 -7.57 7.70
C GLY A 419 -13.89 -6.07 7.41
N SER A 420 -12.77 -5.44 7.08
CA SER A 420 -12.68 -3.99 6.86
C SER A 420 -11.63 -3.64 5.81
N GLY A 421 -11.97 -2.69 4.94
CA GLY A 421 -11.08 -2.14 3.91
C GLY A 421 -10.79 -0.66 4.20
N MET A 422 -11.18 0.22 3.28
CA MET A 422 -11.12 1.67 3.47
C MET A 422 -11.88 2.14 4.71
N ARG A 423 -11.36 3.19 5.36
CA ARG A 423 -12.01 3.89 6.47
C ARG A 423 -12.00 5.39 6.24
N SER A 424 -13.10 6.07 6.56
CA SER A 424 -13.14 7.52 6.44
C SER A 424 -12.23 8.15 7.51
N PRO A 425 -11.62 9.32 7.24
CA PRO A 425 -10.91 10.07 8.28
C PRO A 425 -11.79 10.34 9.51
N HIS A 426 -13.06 10.66 9.30
CA HIS A 426 -14.04 10.88 10.37
C HIS A 426 -14.14 9.64 11.29
N ASP A 427 -14.37 8.46 10.73
CA ASP A 427 -14.60 7.25 11.53
C ASP A 427 -13.32 6.79 12.22
N ALA A 428 -12.17 6.90 11.54
CA ALA A 428 -10.88 6.62 12.15
C ALA A 428 -10.60 7.57 13.32
N HIS A 429 -10.90 8.86 13.17
CA HIS A 429 -10.75 9.85 14.23
C HIS A 429 -11.66 9.55 15.42
N PHE A 430 -12.94 9.27 15.18
CA PHE A 430 -13.89 8.86 16.22
C PHE A 430 -13.40 7.62 16.99
N MET A 431 -12.96 6.57 16.28
CA MET A 431 -12.43 5.36 16.91
C MET A 431 -11.18 5.64 17.74
N CYS A 432 -10.27 6.48 17.24
CA CYS A 432 -9.03 6.88 17.91
C CYS A 432 -9.31 7.64 19.21
N VAL A 433 -10.09 8.72 19.15
CA VAL A 433 -10.44 9.54 20.33
C VAL A 433 -11.15 8.68 21.37
N ARG A 434 -12.11 7.85 20.95
CA ARG A 434 -12.78 6.91 21.85
C ARG A 434 -11.80 5.97 22.54
N TYR A 435 -10.87 5.35 21.80
CA TYR A 435 -9.86 4.45 22.36
C TYR A 435 -8.93 5.18 23.34
N GLU A 436 -8.43 6.35 22.95
CA GLU A 436 -7.54 7.17 23.78
C GLU A 436 -8.17 7.50 25.13
N ILE A 437 -9.46 7.88 25.12
CA ILE A 437 -10.19 8.18 26.34
C ILE A 437 -10.49 6.92 27.15
N ALA A 438 -11.13 5.92 26.52
CA ALA A 438 -11.70 4.78 27.22
C ALA A 438 -10.66 3.73 27.66
N LYS A 439 -9.62 3.50 26.86
CA LYS A 439 -8.71 2.35 27.01
C LYS A 439 -7.25 2.75 27.18
N ASN A 440 -6.83 3.89 26.64
CA ASN A 440 -5.46 4.38 26.78
C ASN A 440 -5.25 5.37 27.95
N GLY A 441 -6.24 5.48 28.86
CA GLY A 441 -6.12 6.30 30.06
C GLY A 441 -6.01 7.80 29.80
N MET A 442 -6.51 8.27 28.65
CA MET A 442 -6.42 9.65 28.20
C MET A 442 -4.98 10.13 27.94
N GLN A 443 -4.11 9.24 27.42
CA GLN A 443 -2.71 9.58 27.17
C GLN A 443 -2.55 10.75 26.19
N ASN A 444 -3.34 10.77 25.11
CA ASN A 444 -3.24 11.78 24.05
C ASN A 444 -4.42 12.77 24.02
N VAL A 445 -5.30 12.73 25.03
CA VAL A 445 -6.47 13.61 25.17
C VAL A 445 -6.46 14.19 26.58
N SER A 446 -6.43 15.51 26.74
CA SER A 446 -6.46 16.12 28.07
C SER A 446 -7.85 16.62 28.43
N MET A 447 -8.16 16.72 29.72
CA MET A 447 -9.39 17.39 30.16
C MET A 447 -9.44 18.86 29.71
N GLU A 448 -8.28 19.49 29.52
CA GLU A 448 -8.20 20.84 28.99
C GLU A 448 -8.59 20.91 27.51
N SER A 449 -8.10 19.98 26.67
CA SER A 449 -8.47 19.94 25.25
C SER A 449 -9.96 19.67 25.06
N LEU A 450 -10.52 18.77 25.87
CA LEU A 450 -11.97 18.48 25.89
C LEU A 450 -12.82 19.70 26.27
N LYS A 451 -12.40 20.48 27.27
CA LYS A 451 -13.12 21.69 27.70
C LYS A 451 -13.06 22.83 26.67
N LYS A 452 -12.04 22.84 25.81
CA LYS A 452 -11.89 23.80 24.71
C LYS A 452 -12.78 23.49 23.50
N LEU A 453 -13.33 22.28 23.43
CA LEU A 453 -14.26 21.90 22.36
C LEU A 453 -15.52 22.76 22.41
N LYS A 454 -15.94 23.26 21.26
CA LYS A 454 -17.19 24.01 21.13
C LYS A 454 -18.37 23.09 21.44
N ASP A 455 -19.17 23.44 22.44
CA ASP A 455 -20.29 22.63 22.93
C ASP A 455 -19.91 21.19 23.33
N GLY A 456 -18.63 20.97 23.68
CA GLY A 456 -18.07 19.66 24.00
C GLY A 456 -17.94 18.72 22.80
N ARG A 457 -17.99 19.26 21.57
CA ARG A 457 -17.91 18.51 20.31
C ARG A 457 -16.64 18.80 19.53
N ASP A 458 -16.09 17.77 18.89
CA ASP A 458 -15.03 17.95 17.90
C ASP A 458 -15.58 18.54 16.59
N ALA A 459 -14.69 18.79 15.64
CA ALA A 459 -15.04 19.37 14.33
C ALA A 459 -15.94 18.45 13.49
N ASP A 460 -15.96 17.16 13.82
CA ASP A 460 -16.77 16.12 13.20
C ASP A 460 -18.16 15.99 13.86
N GLY A 461 -18.41 16.76 14.94
CA GLY A 461 -19.67 16.79 15.67
C GLY A 461 -19.80 15.71 16.74
N ASN A 462 -18.77 14.89 16.97
CA ASN A 462 -18.78 13.87 18.01
C ASN A 462 -18.69 14.52 19.38
N LYS A 463 -19.56 14.08 20.30
CA LYS A 463 -19.62 14.62 21.66
C LYS A 463 -18.67 13.87 22.58
N TRP A 464 -17.69 14.58 23.12
CA TRP A 464 -16.67 14.02 24.02
C TRP A 464 -16.73 14.60 25.43
N TYR A 465 -17.45 15.70 25.63
CA TYR A 465 -17.53 16.40 26.91
C TYR A 465 -18.90 17.05 27.10
N GLU A 466 -19.31 17.19 28.37
CA GLU A 466 -20.34 18.14 28.78
C GLU A 466 -19.80 19.00 29.93
N PRO A 467 -20.21 20.28 30.02
CA PRO A 467 -19.84 21.13 31.14
C PRO A 467 -20.11 20.47 32.49
N GLY A 468 -19.06 20.34 33.30
CA GLY A 468 -19.14 19.74 34.63
C GLY A 468 -18.81 18.25 34.69
N TRP A 469 -18.63 17.55 33.55
CA TRP A 469 -18.18 16.16 33.59
C TRP A 469 -16.81 16.02 34.26
N SER A 470 -16.71 15.03 35.14
CA SER A 470 -15.44 14.55 35.70
C SER A 470 -14.68 13.71 34.66
N LYS A 471 -13.40 13.43 34.95
CA LYS A 471 -12.59 12.51 34.14
C LYS A 471 -13.27 11.13 34.00
N ASP A 472 -13.80 10.60 35.10
CA ASP A 472 -14.43 9.28 35.11
C ASP A 472 -15.73 9.26 34.30
N GLN A 473 -16.51 10.35 34.30
CA GLN A 473 -17.70 10.49 33.47
C GLN A 473 -17.36 10.55 31.97
N VAL A 474 -16.28 11.25 31.61
CA VAL A 474 -15.76 11.27 30.23
C VAL A 474 -15.34 9.86 29.79
N ILE A 475 -14.62 9.13 30.64
CA ILE A 475 -14.19 7.76 30.36
C ILE A 475 -15.41 6.84 30.21
N ALA A 476 -16.37 6.89 31.15
CA ALA A 476 -17.58 6.08 31.10
C ALA A 476 -18.42 6.36 29.84
N HIS A 477 -18.51 7.62 29.41
CA HIS A 477 -19.17 7.98 28.15
C HIS A 477 -18.45 7.37 26.95
N ALA A 478 -17.12 7.52 26.85
CA ALA A 478 -16.35 6.92 25.77
C ALA A 478 -16.44 5.39 25.76
N GLU A 479 -16.52 4.74 26.93
CA GLU A 479 -16.75 3.31 27.04
C GLU A 479 -18.14 2.90 26.55
N ALA A 480 -19.17 3.69 26.84
CA ALA A 480 -20.54 3.44 26.36
C ALA A 480 -20.68 3.55 24.83
N LEU A 481 -19.74 4.22 24.15
CA LEU A 481 -19.68 4.28 22.69
C LEU A 481 -19.14 3.00 22.04
N TYR A 482 -18.70 2.01 22.82
CA TYR A 482 -18.40 0.68 22.28
C TYR A 482 -19.70 -0.13 22.12
N GLY A 483 -19.85 -0.78 20.96
CA GLY A 483 -20.92 -1.75 20.76
C GLY A 483 -20.82 -2.91 21.76
N LYS A 484 -21.97 -3.52 22.09
CA LYS A 484 -22.06 -4.64 23.03
C LYS A 484 -21.07 -5.74 22.64
N GLY A 485 -20.13 -6.07 23.54
CA GLY A 485 -19.12 -7.12 23.34
C GLY A 485 -17.82 -6.66 22.67
N SER A 486 -17.73 -5.40 22.21
CA SER A 486 -16.46 -4.86 21.71
C SER A 486 -15.50 -4.60 22.87
N LYS A 487 -14.29 -5.16 22.80
CA LYS A 487 -13.25 -4.99 23.83
C LYS A 487 -12.42 -3.71 23.64
N GLY A 488 -12.66 -2.98 22.54
CA GLY A 488 -11.78 -1.92 22.08
C GLY A 488 -10.50 -2.45 21.46
N ALA A 489 -10.16 -1.93 20.29
CA ALA A 489 -8.92 -2.20 19.57
C ALA A 489 -8.15 -0.89 19.45
N VAL A 490 -6.85 -0.96 19.18
CA VAL A 490 -6.05 0.26 18.99
C VAL A 490 -6.57 0.96 17.75
N ALA A 491 -6.66 2.28 17.82
CA ALA A 491 -7.12 3.06 16.69
C ALA A 491 -6.16 4.22 16.48
N ALA A 492 -5.62 4.28 15.26
CA ALA A 492 -4.87 5.41 14.76
C ALA A 492 -5.84 6.54 14.33
N ALA A 493 -5.36 7.78 14.36
CA ALA A 493 -6.15 8.97 14.07
C ALA A 493 -6.58 9.02 12.60
N GLY A 494 -7.63 9.78 12.30
CA GLY A 494 -8.09 9.98 10.92
C GLY A 494 -7.35 11.07 10.15
N TYR A 495 -6.84 12.08 10.86
CA TYR A 495 -6.30 13.32 10.30
C TYR A 495 -4.81 13.50 10.61
N ASN A 496 -4.07 14.20 9.74
CA ASN A 496 -2.64 14.48 9.91
C ASN A 496 -2.37 15.46 11.06
N PHE A 497 -1.18 15.38 11.67
CA PHE A 497 -0.71 16.40 12.61
C PHE A 497 -0.82 17.80 11.99
N GLY A 498 -1.17 18.80 12.81
CA GLY A 498 -1.46 20.16 12.36
C GLY A 498 -2.91 20.38 11.91
N ASP A 499 -3.68 19.33 11.61
CA ASP A 499 -5.10 19.48 11.24
C ASP A 499 -5.95 19.79 12.49
N PRO A 500 -6.68 20.93 12.53
CA PRO A 500 -7.51 21.30 13.68
C PRO A 500 -8.63 20.28 13.97
N ARG A 501 -9.04 19.47 12.98
CA ARG A 501 -10.02 18.40 13.17
C ARG A 501 -9.51 17.27 14.05
N ARG A 502 -8.20 17.17 14.32
CA ARG A 502 -7.64 16.22 15.31
C ARG A 502 -8.10 16.50 16.73
N ALA A 503 -8.58 17.69 17.07
CA ALA A 503 -9.09 17.93 18.41
C ALA A 503 -10.18 16.88 18.76
N PRO A 504 -10.20 16.35 19.99
CA PRO A 504 -9.43 16.75 21.17
C PRO A 504 -8.04 16.09 21.33
N LEU A 505 -7.56 15.33 20.36
CA LEU A 505 -6.17 14.84 20.36
C LEU A 505 -5.21 16.03 20.32
N ASP A 506 -3.99 15.81 20.81
CA ASP A 506 -2.90 16.73 20.50
C ASP A 506 -2.74 16.88 18.98
N ILE A 507 -2.71 18.13 18.53
CA ILE A 507 -2.57 18.48 17.12
C ILE A 507 -1.10 18.36 16.70
N GLY A 508 -0.16 18.56 17.63
CA GLY A 508 1.29 18.49 17.37
C GLY A 508 1.90 17.10 17.58
N GLY A 509 1.14 16.12 18.09
CA GLY A 509 1.66 14.80 18.45
C GLY A 509 0.56 13.76 18.73
N GLY A 510 0.95 12.62 19.29
CA GLY A 510 0.05 11.51 19.60
C GLY A 510 -0.05 10.45 18.50
N PRO A 511 -1.18 9.75 18.35
CA PRO A 511 -1.30 8.61 17.44
C PRO A 511 -1.07 9.01 15.97
N GLY A 512 -0.40 8.14 15.21
CA GLY A 512 -0.25 8.30 13.76
C GLY A 512 -1.59 8.23 13.02
N VAL A 513 -1.57 8.40 11.70
CA VAL A 513 -2.78 8.33 10.87
C VAL A 513 -3.07 6.89 10.44
N SER A 514 -4.34 6.49 10.48
CA SER A 514 -4.77 5.13 10.11
C SER A 514 -4.48 4.82 8.65
N ARG A 515 -3.82 3.69 8.41
CA ARG A 515 -3.47 3.17 7.08
C ARG A 515 -4.69 2.73 6.27
N HIS A 516 -5.82 2.39 6.92
CA HIS A 516 -7.10 2.17 6.26
C HIS A 516 -7.59 3.41 5.51
N CYS A 517 -7.28 4.60 6.03
CA CYS A 517 -7.71 5.83 5.38
C CYS A 517 -6.94 6.06 4.06
N SER A 518 -5.69 5.60 3.95
CA SER A 518 -4.89 5.68 2.71
C SER A 518 -5.06 4.50 1.76
N GLY A 519 -5.78 3.46 2.18
CA GLY A 519 -5.94 2.25 1.39
C GLY A 519 -4.78 1.25 1.47
N HIS A 520 -3.88 1.41 2.44
CA HIS A 520 -2.71 0.53 2.63
C HIS A 520 -2.87 -0.44 3.81
N ALA A 521 -4.09 -0.60 4.32
CA ALA A 521 -4.39 -1.61 5.32
C ALA A 521 -5.74 -2.27 5.08
N VAL A 522 -5.84 -3.52 5.50
CA VAL A 522 -7.06 -4.33 5.47
C VAL A 522 -7.12 -5.16 6.74
N ASP A 523 -8.32 -5.37 7.26
CA ASP A 523 -8.55 -6.28 8.39
C ASP A 523 -9.09 -7.60 7.87
N VAL A 524 -8.36 -8.69 8.12
CA VAL A 524 -8.67 -10.05 7.66
C VAL A 524 -8.59 -11.04 8.81
N ASP A 525 -9.69 -11.73 9.07
CA ASP A 525 -9.75 -12.82 10.03
C ASP A 525 -9.34 -14.13 9.35
N ILE A 526 -8.14 -14.63 9.67
CA ILE A 526 -7.64 -15.92 9.17
C ILE A 526 -7.59 -16.93 10.32
N PRO A 527 -8.43 -17.97 10.30
CA PRO A 527 -8.45 -19.01 11.33
C PRO A 527 -7.38 -20.07 11.05
N TRP A 528 -6.11 -19.65 11.13
CA TRP A 528 -4.94 -20.51 10.90
C TRP A 528 -4.95 -21.76 11.78
N ARG A 529 -4.60 -22.91 11.20
CA ARG A 529 -4.24 -24.11 11.96
C ARG A 529 -3.09 -23.81 12.92
N SER A 530 -3.20 -24.24 14.17
CA SER A 530 -2.10 -24.12 15.13
C SER A 530 -0.93 -25.00 14.76
N GLU A 531 0.30 -24.56 15.06
CA GLU A 531 1.49 -25.42 15.01
C GLU A 531 1.44 -26.58 16.01
N LYS A 532 0.73 -26.41 17.14
CA LYS A 532 0.74 -27.37 18.26
C LYS A 532 -0.38 -28.40 18.18
N ASP A 533 -1.54 -27.98 17.69
CA ASP A 533 -2.70 -28.84 17.49
C ASP A 533 -3.42 -28.40 16.20
N PRO A 534 -2.84 -28.75 15.03
CA PRO A 534 -3.31 -28.30 13.72
C PRO A 534 -4.70 -28.78 13.34
N ALA A 535 -5.18 -29.87 13.94
CA ALA A 535 -6.45 -30.50 13.60
C ALA A 535 -7.64 -29.86 14.32
N HIS A 536 -7.41 -29.29 15.51
CA HIS A 536 -8.51 -28.89 16.40
C HIS A 536 -8.46 -27.45 16.89
N THR A 537 -7.31 -26.78 16.79
CA THR A 537 -7.16 -25.44 17.35
C THR A 537 -6.70 -24.42 16.31
N SER A 538 -7.36 -23.27 16.31
CA SER A 538 -6.91 -22.12 15.54
C SER A 538 -5.91 -21.30 16.36
N ASP A 539 -4.80 -20.91 15.76
CA ASP A 539 -3.89 -19.92 16.33
C ASP A 539 -3.79 -18.72 15.40
N VAL A 540 -4.56 -17.67 15.70
CA VAL A 540 -4.59 -16.43 14.92
C VAL A 540 -3.23 -15.74 14.80
N TRP A 541 -2.25 -16.10 15.64
CA TRP A 541 -0.89 -15.56 15.60
C TRP A 541 0.13 -16.48 14.95
N ALA A 542 -0.27 -17.68 14.50
CA ALA A 542 0.65 -18.57 13.81
C ALA A 542 1.09 -17.98 12.47
N TRP A 543 2.17 -18.55 11.93
CA TRP A 543 2.56 -18.39 10.52
C TRP A 543 2.87 -16.96 10.05
N GLU A 544 3.41 -16.09 10.90
CA GLU A 544 3.81 -14.71 10.51
C GLU A 544 4.73 -14.69 9.28
N GLN A 545 5.61 -15.69 9.14
CA GLN A 545 6.53 -15.81 8.00
C GLN A 545 5.81 -15.96 6.66
N ILE A 546 4.58 -16.49 6.65
CA ILE A 546 3.77 -16.63 5.43
C ILE A 546 3.35 -15.25 4.93
N TYR A 547 2.94 -14.34 5.82
CA TYR A 547 2.63 -12.95 5.45
C TYR A 547 3.83 -12.28 4.78
N HIS A 548 5.03 -12.41 5.35
CA HIS A 548 6.24 -11.84 4.80
C HIS A 548 6.60 -12.40 3.42
N GLN A 549 6.33 -13.68 3.19
CA GLN A 549 6.54 -14.30 1.87
C GLN A 549 5.67 -13.62 0.81
N PHE A 550 4.46 -13.18 1.15
CA PHE A 550 3.58 -12.39 0.28
C PHE A 550 3.83 -10.87 0.32
N GLY A 551 4.89 -10.41 0.99
CA GLY A 551 5.14 -8.96 1.09
C GLY A 551 4.13 -8.23 1.97
N LEU A 552 3.58 -8.94 2.96
CA LEU A 552 2.63 -8.45 3.94
C LEU A 552 3.25 -8.46 5.34
N THR A 553 2.64 -7.70 6.23
CA THR A 553 3.04 -7.61 7.63
C THR A 553 1.82 -7.45 8.52
N ARG A 554 1.90 -7.96 9.76
CA ARG A 554 0.98 -7.58 10.84
C ARG A 554 1.70 -6.65 11.80
N PRO A 555 1.52 -5.33 11.67
CA PRO A 555 2.34 -4.38 12.41
C PRO A 555 2.11 -4.44 13.92
N LEU A 556 0.94 -4.89 14.36
CA LEU A 556 0.57 -5.07 15.77
C LEU A 556 0.71 -6.54 16.23
N HIS A 557 1.71 -7.25 15.69
CA HIS A 557 1.98 -8.63 16.09
C HIS A 557 2.42 -8.75 17.56
N LYS A 558 2.02 -9.85 18.22
CA LYS A 558 2.32 -10.10 19.64
C LYS A 558 3.82 -10.09 19.97
N ASP A 559 4.65 -10.51 19.02
CA ASP A 559 6.10 -10.63 19.20
C ASP A 559 6.86 -9.32 18.96
N ARG A 560 6.17 -8.25 18.54
CA ARG A 560 6.79 -6.93 18.29
C ARG A 560 6.87 -6.04 19.54
N GLY A 561 6.74 -6.62 20.74
CA GLY A 561 6.90 -5.91 22.01
C GLY A 561 5.75 -4.98 22.41
N GLY A 562 4.63 -4.99 21.66
CA GLY A 562 3.42 -4.25 22.01
C GLY A 562 2.72 -4.83 23.24
N LYS A 563 1.95 -3.98 23.96
CA LYS A 563 1.08 -4.45 25.04
C LYS A 563 0.03 -5.40 24.47
N LYS A 564 -0.42 -6.40 25.24
CA LYS A 564 -1.48 -7.33 24.79
C LYS A 564 -2.75 -6.62 24.32
N SER A 565 -3.08 -5.47 24.91
CA SER A 565 -4.23 -4.63 24.54
C SER A 565 -4.07 -3.90 23.20
N THR A 566 -2.86 -3.88 22.63
CA THR A 566 -2.54 -3.20 21.38
C THR A 566 -2.23 -4.16 20.26
N GLN A 567 -2.47 -5.46 20.45
CA GLN A 567 -2.19 -6.48 19.46
C GLN A 567 -3.42 -6.72 18.58
N GLU A 568 -3.21 -6.75 17.26
CA GLU A 568 -4.27 -6.99 16.27
C GLU A 568 -3.83 -8.08 15.30
N SER A 569 -4.40 -9.27 15.44
CA SER A 569 -4.05 -10.43 14.60
C SER A 569 -4.62 -10.35 13.20
N TRP A 570 -5.64 -9.51 13.03
CA TRP A 570 -6.40 -9.31 11.79
C TRP A 570 -5.86 -8.17 10.93
N HIS A 571 -5.10 -7.24 11.49
CA HIS A 571 -4.67 -6.04 10.78
C HIS A 571 -3.44 -6.33 9.89
N ILE A 572 -3.59 -6.15 8.58
CA ILE A 572 -2.57 -6.44 7.57
C ILE A 572 -2.21 -5.16 6.82
N GLU A 573 -0.91 -4.92 6.67
CA GLU A 573 -0.35 -3.88 5.80
C GLU A 573 0.63 -4.49 4.79
N GLU A 574 0.88 -3.78 3.70
CA GLU A 574 1.91 -4.13 2.72
C GLU A 574 3.30 -3.65 3.16
N THR A 575 4.35 -4.40 2.81
CA THR A 575 5.76 -4.06 3.13
C THR A 575 6.54 -3.38 1.99
N GLY A 576 5.92 -3.20 0.81
CA GLY A 576 6.56 -2.69 -0.40
C GLY A 576 7.35 -3.73 -1.21
N LYS A 577 7.40 -4.98 -0.75
CA LYS A 577 7.99 -6.09 -1.52
C LYS A 577 7.17 -6.32 -2.79
N GLY A 578 7.74 -6.11 -3.98
CA GLY A 578 7.08 -6.47 -5.24
C GLY A 578 6.83 -7.97 -5.32
N LEU A 579 5.63 -8.37 -5.76
CA LEU A 579 5.33 -9.76 -6.11
C LEU A 579 5.18 -9.93 -7.61
N GLN A 580 5.82 -10.96 -8.15
CA GLN A 580 5.54 -11.48 -9.48
C GLN A 580 4.49 -12.58 -9.32
N LEU A 581 3.26 -12.16 -9.07
CA LEU A 581 2.13 -13.06 -9.22
C LEU A 581 1.97 -13.30 -10.71
N GLU A 582 1.81 -14.57 -11.12
CA GLU A 582 1.50 -14.86 -12.51
C GLU A 582 0.24 -14.08 -12.85
N GLU A 583 0.36 -13.13 -13.80
CA GLU A 583 -0.82 -12.52 -14.38
C GLU A 583 -1.59 -13.68 -14.99
N ASP A 584 -2.79 -13.87 -14.45
CA ASP A 584 -3.73 -14.86 -14.93
C ASP A 584 -3.94 -14.63 -16.43
N ALA A 585 -3.35 -15.50 -17.25
CA ALA A 585 -3.42 -15.48 -18.70
C ALA A 585 -4.85 -15.62 -19.23
#